data_AF-A0A317UD73-F1
#
_entry.id   AF-A0A317UD73-F1
#
_cell.length_a   1.000
_cell.length_b   1.000
_cell.length_c   1.000
_cell.angle_alpha   90.00
_cell.angle_beta   90.00
_cell.angle_gamma   90.00
#
_symmetry.space_group_name_H-M   'P 1'
#
loop_
_entity.id
_entity.type
_entity.pdbx_description
1 polymer ?
#
loop_
_entity_poly.entity_id
_entity_poly.type
_entity_poly.pdbx_seq_one_letter_code
_entity_poly.pdbx_strand_id
1 'polypeptide(L)' 'MEESIEQKAQERADRKLQYIIGRYGDANGERRKPYYREQLIQEAKAALSWEIFSLAFMELCKENAPVTPTKASEA' A
#
# COMPACT_ATOMS: atom_id res chain seq x y z
N MET A 1 3.90 -15.56 -6.35
CA MET A 1 3.19 -14.48 -5.64
C MET A 1 4.15 -13.44 -5.08
N GLU A 2 5.22 -13.86 -4.40
CA GLU A 2 6.21 -12.95 -3.81
C GLU A 2 6.97 -12.09 -4.85
N GLU A 3 7.37 -12.68 -5.99
CA GLU A 3 7.93 -11.93 -7.13
C GLU A 3 6.99 -10.83 -7.66
N SER A 4 5.66 -11.03 -7.55
CA SER A 4 4.68 -10.02 -7.99
C SER A 4 4.61 -8.84 -7.03
N ILE A 5 4.81 -9.05 -5.72
CA ILE A 5 4.85 -7.98 -4.73
C ILE A 5 6.13 -7.18 -4.88
N GLU A 6 7.26 -7.87 -5.08
CA GLU A 6 8.56 -7.21 -5.29
C GLU A 6 8.53 -6.29 -6.52
N GLN A 7 8.05 -6.80 -7.66
CA GLN A 7 7.95 -6.03 -8.89
C GLN A 7 7.00 -4.83 -8.73
N LYS A 8 5.81 -5.03 -8.16
CA LYS A 8 4.85 -3.94 -7.89
C LYS A 8 5.40 -2.90 -6.93
N ALA A 9 6.17 -3.32 -5.93
CA ALA A 9 6.80 -2.41 -4.98
C ALA A 9 7.83 -1.53 -5.67
N GLN A 10 8.66 -2.10 -6.54
CA GLN A 10 9.63 -1.34 -7.34
C GLN A 10 8.95 -0.32 -8.25
N GLU A 11 7.92 -0.73 -9.00
CA GLU A 11 7.17 0.19 -9.88
C GLU A 11 6.46 1.32 -9.11
N ARG A 12 5.92 1.02 -7.92
CA ARG A 12 5.28 2.03 -7.07
C ARG A 12 6.32 2.99 -6.48
N ALA A 13 7.47 2.47 -6.05
CA ALA A 13 8.59 3.27 -5.58
C ALA A 13 9.11 4.21 -6.67
N ASP A 14 9.29 3.72 -7.90
CA ASP A 14 9.80 4.51 -9.02
C ASP A 14 8.83 5.62 -9.42
N ARG A 15 7.52 5.32 -9.49
CA ARG A 15 6.49 6.35 -9.72
C ARG A 15 6.46 7.40 -8.61
N LYS A 16 6.57 6.97 -7.34
CA LYS A 16 6.60 7.88 -6.20
C LYS A 16 7.85 8.76 -6.22
N LEU A 17 9.02 8.20 -6.58
CA LEU A 17 10.26 8.95 -6.72
C LEU A 17 10.15 10.02 -7.82
N GLN A 18 9.63 9.64 -8.99
CA GLN A 18 9.39 10.58 -10.10
C GLN A 18 8.45 11.72 -9.68
N TYR A 19 7.37 11.40 -8.97
CA TYR A 19 6.45 12.41 -8.44
C TYR A 19 7.14 13.36 -7.44
N ILE A 20 7.90 12.83 -6.48
CA ILE A 20 8.60 13.65 -5.47
C ILE A 20 9.60 14.59 -6.16
N ILE A 21 10.40 14.07 -7.10
CA ILE A 21 11.38 14.88 -7.84
C ILE A 21 10.65 15.94 -8.69
N GLY A 22 9.58 15.58 -9.39
CA GLY A 22 8.80 16.51 -10.20
C GLY A 22 8.13 17.61 -9.37
N ARG A 23 7.69 17.30 -8.14
CA ARG A 23 6.97 18.24 -7.28
C ARG A 23 7.87 19.12 -6.42
N TYR A 24 8.96 18.57 -5.90
CA TYR A 24 9.82 19.20 -4.90
C TYR A 24 11.26 19.42 -5.36
N GLY A 25 11.62 18.96 -6.56
CA GLY A 25 12.98 19.02 -7.08
C GLY A 25 13.94 18.06 -6.38
N ASP A 26 15.19 18.07 -6.84
CA ASP A 26 16.28 17.27 -6.28
C ASP A 26 17.63 17.96 -6.47
N ALA A 27 17.72 19.23 -6.05
CA ALA A 27 18.86 20.10 -6.33
C ALA A 27 20.19 19.58 -5.76
N ASN A 28 20.14 18.84 -4.65
CA ASN A 28 21.31 18.24 -4.00
C ASN A 28 21.53 16.76 -4.38
N GLY A 29 20.69 16.19 -5.25
CA GLY A 29 20.78 14.80 -5.69
C GLY A 29 20.48 13.76 -4.61
N GLU A 30 20.00 14.18 -3.44
CA GLU A 30 19.78 13.31 -2.29
C GLU A 30 18.76 12.22 -2.60
N ARG A 31 17.71 12.55 -3.37
CA ARG A 31 16.61 11.63 -3.67
C ARG A 31 16.97 10.58 -4.72
N ARG A 32 18.06 10.78 -5.47
CA ARG A 32 18.59 9.81 -6.45
C ARG A 32 19.55 8.81 -5.83
N LYS A 33 19.90 8.97 -4.55
CA LYS A 33 20.79 8.03 -3.86
C LYS A 33 20.09 6.68 -3.62
N PRO A 34 20.82 5.54 -3.67
CA PRO A 34 20.23 4.21 -3.57
C PRO A 34 19.36 3.97 -2.33
N TYR A 35 19.77 4.50 -1.16
CA TYR A 35 19.00 4.30 0.08
C TYR A 35 17.62 4.97 0.01
N TYR A 36 17.47 6.07 -0.73
CA TYR A 36 16.20 6.77 -0.83
C TYR A 36 15.21 5.92 -1.64
N ARG A 37 15.68 5.30 -2.72
CA ARG A 37 14.88 4.34 -3.49
C ARG A 37 14.52 3.11 -2.65
N GLU A 38 15.46 2.57 -1.89
CA GLU A 38 15.20 1.42 -1.00
C GLU A 38 14.10 1.75 0.04
N GLN A 39 14.14 2.93 0.65
CA GLN A 39 13.10 3.39 1.57
C GLN A 39 11.71 3.40 0.91
N LEU A 40 11.61 3.89 -0.33
CA LEU A 40 10.35 3.91 -1.07
C LEU A 40 9.87 2.50 -1.44
N ILE A 41 10.77 1.56 -1.70
CA ILE A 41 10.43 0.15 -1.94
C ILE A 41 9.85 -0.48 -0.68
N GLN A 42 10.47 -0.28 0.48
CA GLN A 42 9.98 -0.81 1.75
C GLN A 42 8.60 -0.23 2.11
N GLU A 43 8.40 1.06 1.88
CA GLU A 43 7.09 1.69 2.04
C GLU A 43 6.04 1.07 1.10
N ALA A 44 6.40 0.85 -0.17
CA ALA A 44 5.50 0.23 -1.13
C ALA A 44 5.15 -1.21 -0.76
N LYS A 45 6.11 -2.00 -0.24
CA LYS A 45 5.87 -3.35 0.30
C LYS A 45 4.87 -3.32 1.44
N ALA A 46 5.07 -2.43 2.42
CA ALA A 46 4.17 -2.29 3.55
C ALA A 46 2.73 -1.93 3.11
N ALA A 47 2.60 -0.98 2.17
CA ALA A 47 1.31 -0.59 1.61
C ALA A 47 0.61 -1.75 0.87
N LEU A 48 1.34 -2.48 0.03
CA LEU A 48 0.80 -3.64 -0.70
C LEU A 48 0.36 -4.76 0.25
N SER A 49 1.16 -5.05 1.28
CA SER A 49 0.79 -6.02 2.32
C SER A 49 -0.47 -5.60 3.06
N TRP A 50 -0.60 -4.31 3.39
CA TRP A 50 -1.81 -3.77 4.03
C TRP A 50 -3.04 -3.86 3.12
N GLU A 51 -2.90 -3.58 1.83
CA GLU A 51 -3.97 -3.71 0.84
C GLU A 51 -4.45 -5.17 0.74
N ILE A 52 -3.52 -6.13 0.65
CA ILE A 52 -3.84 -7.57 0.61
C ILE A 52 -4.54 -8.00 1.90
N PHE A 53 -4.00 -7.62 3.06
CA PHE A 53 -4.61 -7.91 4.35
C PHE A 53 -6.03 -7.34 4.45
N SER A 54 -6.21 -6.08 4.08
CA SER A 54 -7.50 -5.39 4.16
C SER A 54 -8.55 -6.08 3.28
N LEU A 55 -8.19 -6.50 2.07
CA LEU A 55 -9.09 -7.24 1.19
C LEU A 55 -9.48 -8.59 1.78
N ALA A 56 -8.51 -9.35 2.30
CA ALA A 56 -8.77 -10.63 2.96
C ALA A 56 -9.66 -10.47 4.20
N PHE A 57 -9.40 -9.45 5.01
CA PHE A 57 -10.19 -9.13 6.18
C PHE A 57 -11.64 -8.77 5.81
N MET A 58 -11.82 -7.93 4.78
CA MET A 58 -13.16 -7.57 4.30
C MET A 58 -13.94 -8.77 3.78
N GLU A 59 -13.27 -9.73 3.12
CA GLU A 59 -13.92 -10.96 2.66
C GLU A 59 -14.35 -11.83 3.85
N LEU A 60 -13.47 -12.00 4.84
CA LEU A 60 -13.80 -12.70 6.08
C LEU A 60 -14.99 -12.05 6.80
N CYS A 61 -15.06 -10.72 6.85
CA CYS A 61 -16.19 -10.02 7.45
C CYS A 61 -17.52 -10.30 6.72
N LYS A 62 -17.52 -10.49 5.40
CA LYS A 62 -18.72 -10.84 4.64
C LYS A 62 -19.16 -12.27 4.91
N GLU A 63 -18.23 -13.22 4.95
CA GLU A 63 -18.53 -14.62 5.24
C GLU A 63 -19.15 -14.79 6.63
N ASN A 64 -18.75 -13.94 7.58
CA ASN A 64 -19.23 -13.95 8.96
C ASN A 64 -20.33 -12.91 9.24
N ALA A 65 -20.88 -12.26 8.21
CA ALA A 65 -21.96 -11.31 8.38
C ALA A 65 -23.21 -12.03 8.92
N PRO A 66 -23.85 -11.54 9.99
CA PRO A 66 -25.08 -12.14 10.50
C PRO A 66 -26.17 -12.09 9.43
N VAL A 67 -26.77 -13.25 9.14
CA VAL A 67 -27.80 -13.42 8.09
C VAL A 67 -29.07 -12.62 8.40
N THR A 68 -29.31 -12.32 9.68
CA THR A 68 -30.41 -11.47 10.12
C THR A 68 -29.88 -10.09 10.48
N PRO A 69 -30.40 -9.00 9.87
CA PRO A 69 -30.10 -7.66 10.36
C PRO A 69 -30.57 -7.60 11.81
N THR A 70 -29.66 -7.27 12.72
CA THR A 70 -30.02 -6.95 14.10
C THR A 70 -31.00 -5.79 14.01
N LYS A 71 -32.29 -6.04 14.23
CA LYS A 71 -33.22 -4.93 14.45
C LYS A 71 -32.66 -4.18 15.63
N ALA A 72 -32.24 -2.93 15.42
CA ALA A 72 -32.01 -2.02 16.51
C ALA A 72 -33.31 -2.04 17.33
N SER A 73 -33.25 -2.59 18.53
CA SER A 73 -34.38 -2.60 19.44
C SER A 73 -34.68 -1.13 19.72
N GLU A 74 -35.72 -0.59 19.10
CA GLU A 74 -36.28 0.70 19.46
C GLU A 74 -36.75 0.57 20.92
N ALA A 75 -36.19 1.42 21.78
CA ALA A 75 -36.53 1.55 23.19
C ALA A 75 -37.42 2.79 23.39
#